data_AF-A0A1J3HD77-F1
#
_entry.id   AF-A0A1J3HD77-F1
#
_cell.length_a   1.000
_cell.length_b   1.000
_cell.length_c   1.000
_cell.angle_alpha   90.00
_cell.angle_beta   90.00
_cell.angle_gamma   90.00
#
_symmetry.space_group_name_H-M   'P 1'
#
loop_
_entity.id
_entity.type
_entity.pdbx_description
1 polymer ?
#
loop_
_entity_poly.entity_id
_entity_poly.type
_entity_poly.pdbx_seq_one_letter_code
_entity_poly.pdbx_strand_id
1 'polypeptide(L)'
;MSLNLSRLSLPSSPRLSFSAQASTKGYVRCSMKSYKLSQLSFSQLENLKARPRIDFASIFSTVNPIIDAVRARGDSAVKEYTEKFDKVQLNNVVEDVSELSDPELDPKVKEAFDVAYDNIYAFHLAQKSTAKIVENMKGVRCKRVTRSIGSVGLYVPGGTAILPSTALMLSIPAQIAGCKTVVLASPPTKEGSICKEVLYCAKKAG
;
A
#
# COMPACT_ATOMS: atom_id res chain seq x y z
N MET A 1 29.44 34.68 27.19
CA MET A 1 30.31 35.08 26.06
C MET A 1 29.39 35.29 24.85
N SER A 2 28.82 36.49 24.74
CA SER A 2 27.78 36.82 23.77
C SER A 2 28.41 37.28 22.46
N LEU A 3 28.23 36.53 21.38
CA LEU A 3 28.68 36.92 20.05
C LEU A 3 27.63 37.82 19.38
N ASN A 4 28.04 39.06 19.14
CA ASN A 4 27.25 40.13 18.55
C ASN A 4 27.21 39.95 17.01
N LEU A 5 26.03 39.69 16.45
CA LEU A 5 25.82 39.31 15.04
C LEU A 5 25.47 40.51 14.12
N SER A 6 25.83 41.73 14.50
CA SER A 6 25.49 42.94 13.76
C SER A 6 26.67 43.45 12.92
N ARG A 7 26.97 42.77 11.80
CA ARG A 7 27.69 43.30 10.62
C ARG A 7 27.87 42.19 9.59
N LEU A 8 26.95 42.09 8.62
CA LEU A 8 27.18 41.51 7.30
C LEU A 8 26.02 41.96 6.40
N SER A 9 26.20 43.13 5.78
CA SER A 9 25.33 43.67 4.74
C SER A 9 25.56 42.88 3.45
N LEU A 10 24.55 42.15 2.97
CA LEU A 10 24.57 41.48 1.68
C LEU A 10 24.23 42.49 0.55
N PRO A 11 24.99 42.51 -0.56
CA PRO A 11 24.69 43.38 -1.69
C PRO A 11 23.44 42.93 -2.44
N SER A 12 22.62 43.89 -2.85
CA SER A 12 21.41 43.71 -3.65
C SER A 12 21.73 43.13 -5.04
N SER A 13 21.23 41.94 -5.32
CA SER A 13 21.34 41.29 -6.63
C SER A 13 20.51 42.01 -7.71
N PRO A 14 21.03 42.14 -8.95
CA PRO A 14 20.34 42.86 -10.03
C PRO A 14 19.07 42.14 -10.49
N ARG A 15 18.00 42.92 -10.73
CA ARG A 15 16.76 42.43 -11.35
C ARG A 15 17.04 42.05 -12.81
N LEU A 16 17.07 40.76 -13.09
CA LEU A 16 16.97 40.24 -14.45
C LEU A 16 15.52 40.39 -14.93
N SER A 17 15.26 41.41 -15.75
CA SER A 17 14.03 41.52 -16.52
C SER A 17 14.11 40.58 -17.73
N PHE A 18 13.48 39.40 -17.64
CA PHE A 18 13.28 38.53 -18.79
C PHE A 18 11.98 38.93 -19.49
N SER A 19 12.10 39.58 -20.66
CA SER A 19 11.02 39.71 -21.62
C SER A 19 10.86 38.37 -22.35
N ALA A 20 9.91 37.55 -21.95
CA ALA A 20 9.54 36.36 -22.70
C ALA A 20 8.45 36.72 -23.73
N GLN A 21 8.84 36.87 -25.00
CA GLN A 21 7.90 36.77 -26.11
C GLN A 21 8.07 35.40 -26.81
N ALA A 22 6.90 34.83 -27.14
CA ALA A 22 6.61 33.73 -28.06
C ALA A 22 6.85 32.27 -27.61
N SER A 23 5.75 31.56 -27.35
CA SER A 23 5.36 30.34 -28.11
C SER A 23 3.96 29.89 -27.67
N THR A 24 2.97 30.01 -28.55
CA THR A 24 1.62 29.49 -28.38
C THR A 24 1.59 27.98 -28.63
N LYS A 25 2.14 27.20 -27.69
CA LYS A 25 1.75 25.79 -27.51
C LYS A 25 0.84 25.72 -26.29
N GLY A 26 -0.37 25.21 -26.47
CA GLY A 26 -1.38 25.12 -25.43
C GLY A 26 -0.91 24.28 -24.25
N TYR A 27 -0.33 24.94 -23.24
CA TYR A 27 -0.09 24.32 -21.94
C TYR A 27 -1.41 24.24 -21.18
N VAL A 28 -1.79 23.05 -20.75
CA VAL A 28 -2.84 22.87 -19.75
C VAL A 28 -2.38 23.55 -18.48
N ARG A 29 -3.05 24.65 -18.10
CA ARG A 29 -2.75 25.40 -16.88
C ARG A 29 -3.24 24.59 -15.68
N CYS A 30 -2.42 23.68 -15.17
CA CYS A 30 -2.70 22.98 -13.92
C CYS A 30 -2.34 23.90 -12.74
N SER A 31 -3.32 24.61 -12.19
CA SER A 31 -3.16 25.35 -10.94
C SER A 31 -3.78 24.56 -9.79
N MET A 32 -2.97 24.00 -8.91
CA MET A 32 -3.45 23.50 -7.61
C MET A 32 -4.04 24.67 -6.80
N LYS A 33 -5.10 24.41 -6.03
CA LYS A 33 -5.66 25.41 -5.12
C LYS A 33 -4.63 25.70 -4.01
N SER A 34 -4.22 26.96 -3.88
CA SER A 34 -3.31 27.42 -2.85
C SER A 34 -4.06 28.19 -1.77
N TYR A 35 -3.70 27.97 -0.51
CA TYR A 35 -4.30 28.64 0.64
C TYR A 35 -3.20 29.25 1.50
N LYS A 36 -3.46 30.42 2.10
CA LYS A 36 -2.60 31.03 3.11
C LYS A 36 -3.27 30.87 4.47
N LEU A 37 -2.64 30.11 5.38
CA LEU A 37 -3.24 29.78 6.69
C LEU A 37 -3.72 31.02 7.46
N SER A 38 -2.96 32.12 7.40
CA SER A 38 -3.31 33.38 8.08
C SER A 38 -4.56 34.09 7.53
N GLN A 39 -5.11 33.64 6.39
CA GLN A 39 -6.27 34.23 5.71
C GLN A 39 -7.52 33.34 5.79
N LEU A 40 -7.45 32.21 6.51
CA LEU A 40 -8.54 31.27 6.64
C LEU A 40 -9.32 31.50 7.92
N SER A 41 -10.65 31.42 7.84
CA SER A 41 -11.49 31.25 9.02
C SER A 41 -11.32 29.85 9.62
N PHE A 42 -11.74 29.68 10.87
CA PHE A 42 -11.79 28.36 11.51
C PHE A 42 -12.63 27.36 10.70
N SER A 43 -13.78 27.77 10.17
CA SER A 43 -14.64 26.92 9.34
C SER A 43 -13.97 26.52 8.02
N GLN A 44 -13.22 27.42 7.39
CA GLN A 44 -12.46 27.10 6.18
C GLN A 44 -11.32 26.11 6.48
N LEU A 45 -10.63 26.27 7.60
CA LEU A 45 -9.57 25.35 8.03
C LEU A 45 -10.12 23.95 8.33
N GLU A 46 -11.27 23.84 9.00
CA GLU A 46 -11.94 22.56 9.23
C GLU A 46 -12.33 21.88 7.91
N ASN A 47 -12.82 22.66 6.94
CA ASN A 47 -13.16 22.12 5.62
C ASN A 47 -11.94 21.60 4.84
N LEU A 48 -10.74 22.16 5.05
CA LEU A 48 -9.52 21.64 4.41
C LEU A 48 -9.08 20.28 4.95
N LYS A 49 -9.52 19.90 6.17
CA LYS A 49 -9.29 18.57 6.73
C LYS A 49 -10.22 17.52 6.14
N ALA A 50 -11.31 17.94 5.50
CA ALA A 50 -12.27 17.03 4.91
C ALA A 50 -11.63 16.26 3.75
N ARG A 51 -11.61 14.93 3.85
CA ARG A 51 -11.39 14.07 2.69
C ARG A 51 -12.67 14.06 1.84
N PRO A 52 -12.59 13.86 0.52
CA PRO A 52 -13.76 13.61 -0.30
C PRO A 52 -14.62 12.53 0.37
N ARG A 53 -15.83 12.92 0.81
CA ARG A 53 -16.72 11.99 1.50
C ARG A 53 -17.20 10.96 0.49
N ILE A 54 -16.89 9.71 0.78
CA ILE A 54 -17.43 8.57 0.07
C ILE A 54 -18.74 8.22 0.79
N ASP A 55 -19.84 8.13 0.04
CA ASP A 55 -21.11 7.68 0.57
C ASP A 55 -21.07 6.15 0.77
N PHE A 56 -20.86 5.73 2.02
CA PHE A 56 -20.80 4.31 2.34
C PHE A 56 -22.13 3.58 2.13
N ALA A 57 -23.27 4.27 2.22
CA ALA A 57 -24.58 3.64 2.06
C ALA A 57 -24.79 3.14 0.63
N SER A 58 -24.43 3.95 -0.38
CA SER A 58 -24.45 3.53 -1.78
C SER A 58 -23.39 2.48 -2.13
N ILE A 59 -22.27 2.45 -1.42
CA ILE A 59 -21.29 1.36 -1.57
C ILE A 59 -21.86 0.05 -1.04
N PHE A 60 -22.47 0.06 0.15
CA PHE A 60 -22.99 -1.17 0.76
C PHE A 60 -24.11 -1.79 -0.07
N SER A 61 -24.99 -0.99 -0.69
CA SER A 61 -26.02 -1.53 -1.59
C SER A 61 -25.44 -2.24 -2.81
N THR A 62 -24.23 -1.85 -3.25
CA THR A 62 -23.52 -2.48 -4.36
C THR A 62 -22.71 -3.71 -3.92
N VAL A 63 -22.07 -3.65 -2.75
CA VAL A 63 -21.13 -4.68 -2.26
C VAL A 63 -21.86 -5.85 -1.59
N ASN A 64 -22.93 -5.61 -0.85
CA ASN A 64 -23.65 -6.67 -0.12
C ASN A 64 -24.16 -7.80 -1.05
N PRO A 65 -24.77 -7.52 -2.21
CA PRO A 65 -25.18 -8.57 -3.14
C PRO A 65 -24.02 -9.44 -3.63
N ILE A 66 -22.82 -8.87 -3.79
CA ILE A 66 -21.61 -9.60 -4.20
C ILE A 66 -21.18 -10.54 -3.08
N ILE A 67 -21.13 -10.04 -1.84
CA ILE A 67 -20.78 -10.85 -0.66
C ILE A 67 -21.77 -12.01 -0.50
N ASP A 68 -23.07 -11.74 -0.62
CA ASP A 68 -24.10 -12.77 -0.46
C ASP A 68 -24.05 -13.80 -1.60
N ALA A 69 -23.76 -13.38 -2.82
CA ALA A 69 -23.57 -14.28 -3.95
C ALA A 69 -22.34 -15.19 -3.76
N VAL A 70 -21.20 -14.66 -3.31
CA VAL A 70 -20.01 -15.47 -2.99
C VAL A 70 -20.27 -16.42 -1.82
N ARG A 71 -21.02 -15.99 -0.81
CA ARG A 71 -21.43 -16.86 0.31
C ARG A 71 -22.31 -18.02 -0.15
N ALA A 72 -23.23 -17.78 -1.09
CA ALA A 72 -24.18 -18.78 -1.56
C ALA A 72 -23.61 -19.72 -2.64
N ARG A 73 -22.76 -19.20 -3.54
CA ARG A 73 -22.31 -19.91 -4.74
C ARG A 73 -20.80 -20.18 -4.80
N GLY A 74 -20.03 -19.70 -3.83
CA GLY A 74 -18.58 -19.89 -3.75
C GLY A 74 -17.86 -19.42 -5.01
N ASP A 75 -16.93 -20.24 -5.51
CA ASP A 75 -16.07 -19.96 -6.66
C ASP A 75 -16.83 -19.63 -7.95
N SER A 76 -18.05 -20.15 -8.11
CA SER A 76 -18.88 -19.83 -9.28
C SER A 76 -19.22 -18.34 -9.31
N ALA A 77 -19.54 -17.73 -8.16
CA ALA A 77 -19.80 -16.30 -8.10
C ALA A 77 -18.50 -15.49 -8.24
N VAL A 78 -17.37 -15.99 -7.71
CA VAL A 78 -16.06 -15.33 -7.89
C VAL A 78 -15.72 -15.22 -9.37
N LYS A 79 -15.81 -16.32 -10.13
CA LYS A 79 -15.58 -16.33 -11.59
C LYS A 79 -16.53 -15.38 -12.34
N GLU A 80 -17.82 -15.40 -11.99
CA GLU A 80 -18.84 -14.50 -12.56
C GLU A 80 -18.45 -13.02 -12.36
N TYR A 81 -18.01 -12.63 -11.16
CA TYR A 81 -17.62 -11.26 -10.87
C TYR A 81 -16.26 -10.88 -11.48
N THR A 82 -15.30 -11.80 -11.55
CA THR A 82 -14.04 -11.60 -12.28
C THR A 82 -14.31 -11.35 -13.76
N GLU A 83 -15.18 -12.13 -14.40
CA GLU A 83 -15.58 -11.90 -15.79
C GLU A 83 -16.30 -10.56 -15.95
N LYS A 84 -17.22 -10.24 -15.02
CA LYS A 84 -18.00 -9.01 -15.07
C LYS A 84 -17.15 -7.74 -14.92
N PHE A 85 -16.22 -7.72 -13.96
CA PHE A 85 -15.46 -6.52 -13.60
C PHE A 85 -14.08 -6.47 -14.26
N ASP A 86 -13.32 -7.55 -14.21
CA ASP A 86 -11.95 -7.60 -14.74
C ASP A 86 -11.92 -7.94 -16.24
N LYS A 87 -13.02 -8.47 -16.78
CA LYS A 87 -13.19 -8.91 -18.18
C LYS A 87 -12.30 -10.11 -18.53
N VAL A 88 -12.17 -11.03 -17.58
CA VAL A 88 -11.33 -12.22 -17.69
C VAL A 88 -12.12 -13.43 -17.24
N GLN A 89 -12.09 -14.50 -18.05
CA GLN A 89 -12.63 -15.80 -17.66
C GLN A 89 -11.50 -16.67 -17.12
N LEU A 90 -11.65 -17.18 -15.89
CA LEU A 90 -10.67 -18.03 -15.23
C LEU A 90 -11.19 -19.45 -15.03
N ASN A 91 -10.33 -20.44 -15.30
CA ASN A 91 -10.61 -21.84 -14.98
C ASN A 91 -10.39 -22.12 -13.50
N ASN A 92 -9.28 -21.62 -12.94
CA ASN A 92 -8.95 -21.72 -11.52
C ASN A 92 -8.92 -20.32 -10.91
N VAL A 93 -9.51 -20.16 -9.72
CA VAL A 93 -9.50 -18.90 -8.96
C VAL A 93 -8.48 -18.89 -7.83
N VAL A 94 -7.94 -20.06 -7.49
CA VAL A 94 -6.92 -20.26 -6.47
C VAL A 94 -5.82 -21.12 -7.08
N GLU A 95 -4.57 -20.71 -6.85
CA GLU A 95 -3.36 -21.42 -7.27
C GLU A 95 -2.50 -21.68 -6.03
N ASP A 96 -1.82 -22.82 -6.01
CA ASP A 96 -0.78 -23.09 -5.00
C ASP A 96 0.53 -22.44 -5.46
N VAL A 97 0.97 -21.42 -4.71
CA VAL A 97 2.18 -20.64 -5.03
C VAL A 97 3.44 -21.52 -5.06
N SER A 98 3.46 -22.64 -4.34
CA SER A 98 4.58 -23.57 -4.33
C SER A 98 4.72 -24.37 -5.64
N GLU A 99 3.61 -24.63 -6.33
CA GLU A 99 3.56 -25.37 -7.59
C GLU A 99 3.80 -24.47 -8.83
N LEU A 100 3.70 -23.16 -8.66
CA LEU A 100 3.98 -22.20 -9.74
C LEU A 100 5.49 -22.09 -10.00
N SER A 101 5.89 -21.94 -11.26
CA SER A 101 7.30 -21.67 -11.60
C SER A 101 7.74 -20.29 -11.11
N ASP A 102 9.03 -20.14 -10.79
CA ASP A 102 9.57 -18.83 -10.46
C ASP A 102 9.47 -17.89 -11.68
N PRO A 103 8.89 -16.68 -11.51
CA PRO A 103 8.73 -15.76 -12.62
C PRO A 103 10.08 -15.19 -13.05
N GLU A 104 10.29 -15.11 -14.36
CA GLU A 104 11.43 -14.41 -14.94
C GLU A 104 11.19 -12.89 -14.93
N LEU A 105 12.14 -12.17 -14.32
CA LEU A 105 12.12 -10.72 -14.16
C LEU A 105 13.43 -10.14 -14.71
N ASP A 106 13.38 -8.88 -15.18
CA ASP A 106 14.60 -8.13 -15.47
C ASP A 106 15.51 -8.11 -14.22
N PRO A 107 16.82 -8.40 -14.35
CA PRO A 107 17.73 -8.45 -13.21
C PRO A 107 17.71 -7.19 -12.33
N LYS A 108 17.57 -6.01 -12.92
CA LYS A 108 17.50 -4.74 -12.18
C LYS A 108 16.20 -4.61 -11.40
N VAL A 109 15.10 -5.11 -11.95
CA VAL A 109 13.79 -5.12 -11.28
C VAL A 109 13.82 -6.10 -10.10
N LYS A 110 14.37 -7.29 -10.31
CA LYS A 110 14.58 -8.28 -9.25
C LYS A 110 15.43 -7.72 -8.11
N GLU A 111 16.57 -7.12 -8.44
CA GLU A 111 17.47 -6.50 -7.46
C GLU A 111 16.75 -5.40 -6.66
N ALA A 112 15.96 -4.55 -7.31
CA ALA A 112 15.18 -3.52 -6.63
C ALA A 112 14.16 -4.11 -5.63
N PHE A 113 13.48 -5.21 -5.98
CA PHE A 113 12.59 -5.90 -5.06
C PHE A 113 13.32 -6.61 -3.92
N ASP A 114 14.52 -7.12 -4.17
CA ASP A 114 15.35 -7.74 -3.14
C ASP A 114 15.78 -6.70 -2.10
N VAL A 115 16.26 -5.53 -2.55
CA VAL A 115 16.57 -4.40 -1.67
C VAL A 115 15.34 -3.94 -0.88
N ALA A 116 14.16 -3.88 -1.53
CA ALA A 116 12.92 -3.52 -0.84
C ALA A 116 12.56 -4.56 0.23
N TYR A 117 12.64 -5.85 -0.10
CA TYR A 117 12.37 -6.95 0.83
C TYR A 117 13.29 -6.87 2.05
N ASP A 118 14.60 -6.74 1.85
CA ASP A 118 15.58 -6.76 2.95
C ASP A 118 15.33 -5.60 3.92
N ASN A 119 15.06 -4.41 3.40
CA ASN A 119 14.75 -3.23 4.21
C ASN A 119 13.42 -3.40 4.98
N ILE A 120 12.37 -3.89 4.33
CA ILE A 120 11.07 -4.11 4.96
C ILE A 120 11.18 -5.20 6.03
N TYR A 121 11.87 -6.29 5.73
CA TYR A 121 12.09 -7.41 6.64
C TYR A 121 12.87 -6.96 7.87
N ALA A 122 14.00 -6.27 7.69
CA ALA A 122 14.80 -5.75 8.80
C ALA A 122 13.97 -4.84 9.71
N PHE A 123 13.18 -3.94 9.13
CA PHE A 123 12.33 -3.03 9.89
C PHE A 123 11.23 -3.74 10.69
N HIS A 124 10.52 -4.70 10.08
CA HIS A 124 9.45 -5.43 10.76
C HIS A 124 10.00 -6.44 11.79
N LEU A 125 11.15 -7.06 11.51
CA LEU A 125 11.79 -7.98 12.44
C LEU A 125 12.21 -7.27 13.73
N ALA A 126 12.71 -6.03 13.63
CA ALA A 126 13.11 -5.21 14.77
C ALA A 126 11.95 -4.90 15.73
N GLN A 127 10.69 -5.02 15.30
CA GLN A 127 9.51 -4.81 16.13
C GLN A 127 9.18 -6.00 17.04
N LYS A 128 9.86 -7.15 16.87
CA LYS A 128 9.63 -8.36 17.66
C LYS A 128 10.01 -8.13 19.13
N SER A 129 9.01 -7.97 19.98
CA SER A 129 9.21 -7.79 21.42
C SER A 129 9.70 -9.07 22.11
N THR A 130 10.63 -8.92 23.05
CA THR A 130 11.06 -10.03 23.92
C THR A 130 10.02 -10.32 24.99
N ALA A 131 9.86 -11.59 25.34
CA ALA A 131 8.92 -11.98 26.39
C ALA A 131 9.45 -11.50 27.75
N LYS A 132 8.72 -10.60 28.40
CA LYS A 132 9.03 -10.11 29.75
C LYS A 132 8.08 -10.76 30.76
N ILE A 133 8.66 -11.34 31.81
CA ILE A 133 7.92 -11.78 32.99
C ILE A 133 7.94 -10.60 33.97
N VAL A 134 6.77 -10.24 34.49
CA VAL A 134 6.59 -9.18 35.47
C VAL A 134 6.00 -9.81 36.73
N GLU A 135 6.68 -9.61 37.86
CA GLU A 135 6.24 -10.03 39.18
C GLU A 135 6.12 -8.80 40.07
N ASN A 136 4.91 -8.27 40.19
CA ASN A 136 4.66 -7.04 40.97
C ASN A 136 4.43 -7.36 42.45
N MET A 137 3.90 -8.55 42.75
CA MET A 137 3.76 -9.09 44.09
C MET A 137 4.43 -10.45 44.14
N LYS A 138 5.16 -10.73 45.23
CA LYS A 138 5.87 -12.00 45.41
C LYS A 138 4.91 -13.19 45.20
N GLY A 139 5.26 -14.08 44.28
CA GLY A 139 4.47 -15.25 43.89
C GLY A 139 3.48 -15.03 42.74
N VAL A 140 3.24 -13.79 42.28
CA VAL A 140 2.29 -13.48 41.19
C VAL A 140 3.04 -13.04 39.94
N ARG A 141 3.26 -13.98 39.01
CA ARG A 141 3.98 -13.75 37.76
C ARG A 141 3.02 -13.61 36.58
N CYS A 142 3.10 -12.46 35.91
CA CYS A 142 2.38 -12.17 34.67
C CYS A 142 3.35 -12.15 33.48
N LYS A 143 2.92 -12.64 32.32
CA LYS A 143 3.65 -12.48 31.06
C LYS A 143 2.68 -12.28 29.91
N ARG A 144 3.12 -11.53 28.89
CA ARG A 144 2.44 -11.46 27.60
C ARG A 144 3.12 -12.41 26.63
N VAL A 145 2.33 -13.23 25.95
CA VAL A 145 2.82 -14.13 24.89
C VAL A 145 2.19 -13.72 23.57
N THR A 146 3.01 -13.64 22.54
CA THR A 146 2.55 -13.38 21.17
C THR A 146 2.34 -14.72 20.45
N ARG A 147 1.27 -14.81 19.67
CA ARG A 147 0.94 -15.93 18.78
C ARG A 147 0.49 -15.35 17.44
N SER A 148 0.87 -16.00 16.34
CA SER A 148 0.37 -15.63 15.02
C SER A 148 -1.12 -15.94 14.90
N ILE A 149 -1.78 -15.21 13.99
CA ILE A 149 -3.09 -15.57 13.50
C ILE A 149 -2.92 -16.82 12.62
N GLY A 150 -3.82 -17.80 12.75
CA GLY A 150 -3.70 -19.08 12.05
C GLY A 150 -3.74 -18.94 10.52
N SER A 151 -4.66 -18.11 10.00
CA SER A 151 -4.84 -17.84 8.58
C SER A 151 -5.08 -16.35 8.34
N VAL A 152 -4.42 -15.77 7.33
CA VAL A 152 -4.54 -14.35 6.96
C VAL A 152 -4.81 -14.21 5.46
N GLY A 153 -5.65 -13.23 5.11
CA GLY A 153 -5.93 -12.84 3.73
C GLY A 153 -5.32 -11.47 3.42
N LEU A 154 -4.53 -11.39 2.35
CA LEU A 154 -3.81 -10.20 1.92
C LEU A 154 -4.36 -9.75 0.57
N TYR A 155 -5.02 -8.60 0.51
CA TYR A 155 -5.52 -8.05 -0.74
C TYR A 155 -4.48 -7.12 -1.38
N VAL A 156 -4.01 -7.47 -2.57
CA VAL A 156 -3.10 -6.67 -3.39
C VAL A 156 -3.89 -6.11 -4.56
N PRO A 157 -4.16 -4.79 -4.58
CA PRO A 157 -4.90 -4.19 -5.67
C PRO A 157 -4.21 -4.42 -7.01
N GLY A 158 -5.02 -4.66 -8.03
CA GLY A 158 -4.61 -4.69 -9.43
C GLY A 158 -5.57 -3.88 -10.30
N GLY A 159 -5.59 -4.17 -11.61
CA GLY A 159 -6.44 -3.49 -12.58
C GLY A 159 -5.72 -2.34 -13.29
N THR A 160 -5.91 -1.09 -12.84
CA THR A 160 -5.31 0.09 -13.50
C THR A 160 -3.82 0.26 -13.20
N ALA A 161 -3.35 -0.28 -12.08
CA ALA A 161 -1.95 -0.31 -11.70
C ALA A 161 -1.65 -1.61 -10.96
N ILE A 162 -0.43 -2.12 -11.15
CA ILE A 162 0.09 -3.31 -10.49
C ILE A 162 0.90 -2.85 -9.27
N LEU A 163 0.62 -3.40 -8.08
CA LEU A 163 1.21 -2.94 -6.81
C LEU A 163 2.01 -4.05 -6.07
N PRO A 164 3.16 -4.49 -6.60
CA PRO A 164 4.00 -5.50 -5.93
C PRO A 164 4.60 -5.02 -4.60
N SER A 165 4.70 -3.69 -4.39
CA SER A 165 5.10 -3.12 -3.11
C SER A 165 4.10 -3.42 -1.99
N THR A 166 2.79 -3.44 -2.28
CA THR A 166 1.75 -3.84 -1.32
C THR A 166 1.88 -5.32 -0.96
N ALA A 167 2.23 -6.18 -1.92
CA ALA A 167 2.47 -7.59 -1.65
C ALA A 167 3.60 -7.77 -0.62
N LEU A 168 4.73 -7.06 -0.77
CA LEU A 168 5.84 -7.10 0.21
C LEU A 168 5.40 -6.57 1.58
N MET A 169 4.75 -5.42 1.62
CA MET A 169 4.34 -4.77 2.88
C MET A 169 3.35 -5.61 3.71
N LEU A 170 2.56 -6.48 3.06
CA LEU A 170 1.61 -7.36 3.73
C LEU A 170 2.20 -8.74 4.05
N SER A 171 2.94 -9.33 3.11
CA SER A 171 3.38 -10.73 3.22
C SER A 171 4.58 -10.88 4.14
N ILE A 172 5.53 -9.93 4.13
CA ILE A 172 6.72 -9.97 4.99
C ILE A 172 6.38 -9.98 6.50
N PRO A 173 5.51 -9.09 7.02
CA PRO A 173 5.12 -9.19 8.44
C PRO A 173 4.33 -10.47 8.75
N ALA A 174 3.56 -11.02 7.80
CA ALA A 174 2.88 -12.31 7.99
C ALA A 174 3.88 -13.48 8.10
N GLN A 175 4.93 -13.46 7.27
CA GLN A 175 6.07 -14.38 7.33
C GLN A 175 6.78 -14.31 8.68
N ILE A 176 7.16 -13.10 9.11
CA ILE A 176 7.86 -12.87 10.39
C ILE A 176 7.00 -13.31 11.58
N ALA A 177 5.69 -13.09 11.53
CA ALA A 177 4.75 -13.54 12.55
C ALA A 177 4.66 -15.07 12.61
N GLY A 178 4.91 -15.78 11.50
CA GLY A 178 4.71 -17.21 11.37
C GLY A 178 3.23 -17.57 11.21
N CYS A 179 2.51 -16.81 10.38
CA CYS A 179 1.16 -17.19 9.95
C CYS A 179 1.24 -18.51 9.16
N LYS A 180 0.31 -19.46 9.43
CA LYS A 180 0.39 -20.80 8.82
C LYS A 180 -0.19 -20.83 7.42
N THR A 181 -1.27 -20.08 7.20
CA THR A 181 -1.94 -19.97 5.90
C THR A 181 -1.98 -18.50 5.52
N VAL A 182 -1.34 -18.18 4.39
CA VAL A 182 -1.31 -16.83 3.82
C VAL A 182 -1.96 -16.91 2.46
N VAL A 183 -3.08 -16.20 2.28
CA VAL A 183 -3.80 -16.14 0.99
C VAL A 183 -3.64 -14.73 0.43
N LEU A 184 -2.99 -14.62 -0.72
CA LEU A 184 -2.84 -13.34 -1.42
C LEU A 184 -3.87 -13.26 -2.55
N ALA A 185 -4.82 -12.33 -2.42
CA ALA A 185 -5.83 -12.05 -3.43
C ALA A 185 -5.38 -10.87 -4.30
N SER A 186 -5.23 -11.12 -5.60
CA SER A 186 -4.95 -10.08 -6.59
C SER A 186 -5.74 -10.37 -7.87
N PRO A 187 -6.42 -9.38 -8.47
CA PRO A 187 -7.13 -9.60 -9.73
C PRO A 187 -6.13 -9.92 -10.85
N PRO A 188 -6.51 -10.76 -11.83
CA PRO A 188 -5.62 -11.20 -12.89
C PRO A 188 -5.26 -10.07 -13.86
N THR A 189 -4.20 -10.27 -14.65
CA THR A 189 -3.95 -9.45 -15.85
C THR A 189 -5.04 -9.67 -16.89
N LYS A 190 -5.07 -8.85 -17.96
CA LYS A 190 -6.06 -9.00 -19.05
C LYS A 190 -5.96 -10.34 -19.78
N GLU A 191 -4.79 -10.97 -19.72
CA GLU A 191 -4.49 -12.28 -20.26
C GLU A 191 -4.89 -13.43 -19.30
N GLY A 192 -5.43 -13.11 -18.13
CA GLY A 192 -5.82 -14.11 -17.12
C GLY A 192 -4.67 -14.66 -16.29
N SER A 193 -3.49 -14.03 -16.35
CA SER A 193 -2.30 -14.47 -15.62
C SER A 193 -2.08 -13.68 -14.33
N ILE A 194 -1.26 -14.21 -13.43
CA ILE A 194 -0.78 -13.46 -12.27
C ILE A 194 0.37 -12.56 -12.74
N CYS A 195 0.39 -11.30 -12.28
CA CYS A 195 1.53 -10.43 -12.52
C CYS A 195 2.83 -11.04 -11.97
N LYS A 196 3.87 -11.08 -12.80
CA LYS A 196 5.18 -11.68 -12.50
C LYS A 196 5.84 -11.08 -11.26
N GLU A 197 5.81 -9.76 -11.12
CA GLU A 197 6.36 -9.02 -9.99
C GLU A 197 5.61 -9.33 -8.69
N VAL A 198 4.28 -9.44 -8.75
CA VAL A 198 3.46 -9.82 -7.59
C VAL A 198 3.74 -11.26 -7.18
N LEU A 199 3.81 -12.18 -8.14
CA LEU A 199 4.14 -13.59 -7.89
C LEU A 199 5.55 -13.72 -7.29
N TYR A 200 6.52 -12.96 -7.76
CA TYR A 200 7.87 -12.92 -7.20
C TYR A 200 7.88 -12.50 -5.74
N CYS A 201 7.21 -11.38 -5.44
CA CYS A 201 7.11 -10.87 -4.07
C CYS A 201 6.38 -11.85 -3.13
N ALA A 202 5.32 -12.50 -3.62
CA ALA A 202 4.59 -13.52 -2.88
C ALA A 202 5.49 -14.71 -2.56
N LYS A 203 6.12 -15.32 -3.56
CA LYS A 203 7.06 -16.44 -3.37
C LYS A 203 8.20 -16.11 -2.42
N LYS A 204 8.78 -14.89 -2.53
CA LYS A 204 9.89 -14.45 -1.68
C LYS A 204 9.49 -14.31 -0.21
N ALA A 205 8.25 -13.90 0.06
CA ALA A 205 7.72 -13.70 1.40
C ALA A 205 7.03 -14.93 2.02
N GLY A 206 6.91 -16.03 1.27
CA GLY A 206 6.22 -17.25 1.74
C GLY A 206 4.72 -17.06 1.92
#